data_AF-A0A4Y6AA68-F1
#
_entry.id   AF-A0A4Y6AA68-F1
#
_cell.length_a   1.000
_cell.length_b   1.000
_cell.length_c   1.000
_cell.angle_alpha   90.00
_cell.angle_beta   90.00
_cell.angle_gamma   90.00
#
_symmetry.space_group_name_H-M   'P 1'
#
loop_
_entity.id
_entity.type
_entity.pdbx_description
1 polymer ?
#
loop_
_entity_poly.entity_id
_entity_poly.type
_entity_poly.pdbx_seq_one_letter_code
_entity_poly.pdbx_strand_id
1 'polypeptide(L)'
;IIMSVYDYNPSVSDPMKVEFWEKVLIKIDELLDMLVANPDLAIGEHVTEETESLEKPPLLVRGCVLTIVDRMDEEFIKLLKACDAHSNEYIVSLRDEIRVCAIIDKLLKYEEQHGMPADICRVYLRKIEHLYYKYEPRAAKQTLGELPVTDDTSLAEMDRLCKYIYVRDNTDRLRTRAVLCHIYHMSLHDKWYEARDLMLMAHLQETIHHSDLPTQILYNRTMVQLGLCAFRHGNIKEAHNALLDIQSGGRAKELLAQGLLPQRQHERTTEQEKQEKQRQIPFHQHINLEMLECVYLVSAMLIEIPYMAAHEFDARRRMISKSFHHQLKNSERQSLVGPPESMREHVVAASKAMRNGNWKQCRNLLLNDKMNAKVWDLFHEADRVRKMLGGKIQEESLRT
;
A
#
# COMPACT_ATOMS: atom_id res chain seq x y z
N ILE A 1 -34.53 -5.05 0.50
CA ILE A 1 -33.96 -6.12 -0.36
C ILE A 1 -32.46 -6.22 -0.21
N ILE A 2 -31.69 -5.16 -0.47
CA ILE A 2 -30.22 -5.22 -0.37
C ILE A 2 -29.76 -5.52 1.06
N MET A 3 -30.26 -4.78 2.06
CA MET A 3 -29.94 -5.02 3.47
C MET A 3 -30.30 -6.43 3.96
N SER A 4 -31.45 -6.96 3.54
CA SER A 4 -31.84 -8.33 3.89
C SER A 4 -30.92 -9.40 3.27
N VAL A 5 -30.28 -9.12 2.13
CA VAL A 5 -29.28 -10.04 1.55
C VAL A 5 -27.97 -9.97 2.33
N TYR A 6 -27.58 -8.79 2.84
CA TYR A 6 -26.45 -8.68 3.77
C TYR A 6 -26.72 -9.43 5.08
N ASP A 7 -27.91 -9.25 5.66
CA ASP A 7 -28.29 -9.88 6.94
C ASP A 7 -28.52 -11.40 6.82
N TYR A 8 -28.70 -11.92 5.60
CA TYR A 8 -28.77 -13.36 5.35
C TYR A 8 -27.46 -14.08 5.68
N ASN A 9 -26.32 -13.38 5.72
CA ASN A 9 -25.05 -13.96 6.14
C ASN A 9 -24.87 -13.76 7.67
N PRO A 10 -25.09 -14.79 8.51
CA PRO A 10 -25.14 -14.62 9.96
C PRO A 10 -23.74 -14.46 10.58
N SER A 11 -22.68 -14.78 9.84
CA SER A 11 -21.29 -14.59 10.27
C SER A 11 -20.72 -13.34 9.62
N VAL A 12 -20.50 -12.29 10.42
CA VAL A 12 -19.83 -11.04 10.00
C VAL A 12 -18.42 -11.31 9.43
N SER A 13 -17.82 -12.46 9.78
CA SER A 13 -16.47 -12.84 9.39
C SER A 13 -16.37 -13.59 8.06
N ASP A 14 -17.43 -14.26 7.63
CA ASP A 14 -17.35 -15.19 6.49
C ASP A 14 -17.80 -14.49 5.21
N PRO A 15 -17.12 -14.76 4.09
CA PRO A 15 -17.46 -14.11 2.82
C PRO A 15 -18.86 -14.52 2.36
N MET A 16 -19.56 -13.58 1.72
CA MET A 16 -20.80 -13.87 1.02
C MET A 16 -20.58 -14.93 -0.09
N LYS A 17 -21.61 -15.71 -0.43
CA LYS A 17 -21.53 -16.59 -1.61
C LYS A 17 -21.57 -15.76 -2.90
N VAL A 18 -20.81 -16.19 -3.90
CA VAL A 18 -20.69 -15.51 -5.22
C VAL A 18 -22.06 -15.27 -5.88
N GLU A 19 -22.99 -16.21 -5.76
CA GLU A 19 -24.35 -16.07 -6.32
C GLU A 19 -25.16 -14.91 -5.71
N PHE A 20 -24.96 -14.62 -4.42
CA PHE A 20 -25.61 -13.50 -3.75
C PHE A 20 -24.88 -12.19 -4.06
N TRP A 21 -23.55 -12.23 -4.17
CA TRP A 21 -22.72 -11.09 -4.53
C TRP A 21 -23.15 -10.47 -5.88
N GLU A 22 -23.29 -11.29 -6.92
CA GLU A 22 -23.73 -10.79 -8.24
C GLU A 22 -25.12 -10.13 -8.20
N LYS A 23 -26.05 -10.74 -7.45
CA LYS A 23 -27.41 -10.20 -7.28
C LYS A 23 -27.39 -8.87 -6.53
N VAL A 24 -26.55 -8.74 -5.51
CA VAL A 24 -26.39 -7.50 -4.74
C VAL A 24 -25.85 -6.39 -5.62
N LEU A 25 -24.81 -6.65 -6.42
CA LEU A 25 -24.25 -5.65 -7.34
C LEU A 25 -25.29 -5.13 -8.33
N ILE A 26 -26.08 -6.01 -8.94
CA ILE A 26 -27.15 -5.62 -9.86
C ILE A 26 -28.21 -4.76 -9.15
N LYS A 27 -28.62 -5.14 -7.94
CA LYS A 27 -29.65 -4.41 -7.19
C LYS A 27 -29.17 -3.05 -6.69
N ILE A 28 -27.89 -2.91 -6.35
CA ILE A 28 -27.30 -1.61 -6.00
C ILE A 28 -27.27 -0.71 -7.24
N ASP A 29 -26.87 -1.25 -8.39
CA ASP A 29 -26.82 -0.50 -9.64
C ASP A 29 -28.22 0.01 -10.06
N GLU A 30 -29.23 -0.88 -10.03
CA GLU A 30 -30.63 -0.52 -10.27
C GLU A 30 -31.14 0.56 -9.29
N LEU A 31 -30.77 0.46 -8.00
CA LEU A 31 -31.15 1.45 -6.99
C LEU A 31 -30.56 2.83 -7.30
N LEU A 32 -29.26 2.88 -7.63
CA LEU A 32 -28.59 4.14 -7.97
C LEU A 32 -29.17 4.75 -9.26
N ASP A 33 -29.48 3.93 -10.27
CA ASP A 33 -30.10 4.41 -11.51
C ASP A 33 -31.51 4.97 -11.24
N MET A 34 -32.29 4.35 -10.34
CA MET A 34 -33.58 4.92 -9.92
C MET A 34 -33.44 6.23 -9.14
N LEU A 35 -32.39 6.38 -8.34
CA LEU A 35 -32.12 7.61 -7.59
C LEU A 35 -31.71 8.76 -8.50
N VAL A 36 -30.85 8.49 -9.48
CA VAL A 36 -30.44 9.48 -10.48
C VAL A 36 -31.61 9.90 -11.37
N ALA A 37 -32.54 8.98 -11.67
CA ALA A 37 -33.73 9.28 -12.47
C ALA A 37 -34.77 10.13 -11.73
N ASN A 38 -34.77 10.15 -10.39
CA ASN A 38 -35.77 10.84 -9.57
C ASN A 38 -35.12 11.87 -8.62
N PRO A 39 -34.82 13.09 -9.09
CA PRO A 39 -34.17 14.13 -8.28
C PRO A 39 -35.05 14.67 -7.13
N ASP A 40 -36.36 14.46 -7.18
CA ASP A 40 -37.30 14.86 -6.11
C ASP A 40 -37.25 13.92 -4.88
N LEU A 41 -36.47 12.84 -4.95
CA LEU A 41 -36.31 11.85 -3.90
C LEU A 41 -35.01 12.08 -3.13
N ALA A 42 -35.14 12.56 -1.89
CA ALA A 42 -34.01 12.80 -0.99
C ALA A 42 -33.92 11.65 0.01
N ILE A 43 -32.83 10.88 -0.09
CA ILE A 43 -32.49 9.84 0.87
C ILE A 43 -31.48 10.41 1.86
N GLY A 44 -31.76 10.30 3.16
CA GLY A 44 -30.81 10.70 4.17
C GLY A 44 -31.08 10.10 5.53
N GLU A 45 -30.02 9.83 6.28
CA GLU A 45 -30.10 9.39 7.67
C GLU A 45 -30.61 10.49 8.61
N HIS A 46 -30.53 11.75 8.16
CA HIS A 46 -31.08 12.93 8.85
C HIS A 46 -32.61 12.99 8.81
N VAL A 47 -33.26 12.19 7.97
CA VAL A 47 -34.72 12.07 7.90
C VAL A 47 -35.14 11.04 8.96
N THR A 48 -35.81 11.51 10.02
CA THR A 48 -36.41 10.65 11.04
C THR A 48 -37.70 10.01 10.53
N GLU A 49 -38.15 8.91 11.14
CA GLU A 49 -39.42 8.22 10.81
C GLU A 49 -40.63 9.15 10.80
N GLU A 50 -40.58 10.25 11.55
CA GLU A 50 -41.65 11.26 11.63
C GLU A 50 -41.65 12.26 10.46
N THR A 51 -40.53 12.37 9.73
CA THR A 51 -40.35 13.29 8.60
C THR A 51 -40.35 12.59 7.24
N GLU A 52 -40.50 11.26 7.25
CA GLU A 52 -40.64 10.46 6.03
C GLU A 52 -41.96 10.82 5.34
N SER A 53 -41.87 11.37 4.13
CA SER A 53 -43.04 11.74 3.33
C SER A 53 -43.02 10.94 2.03
N LEU A 54 -43.92 9.95 1.96
CA LEU A 54 -44.10 9.09 0.79
C LEU A 54 -45.18 9.62 -0.18
N GLU A 55 -45.93 10.64 0.22
CA GLU A 55 -47.12 11.11 -0.50
C GLU A 55 -46.99 12.52 -1.09
N LYS A 56 -46.07 13.37 -0.60
CA LYS A 56 -45.88 14.73 -1.10
C LYS A 56 -44.41 15.03 -1.41
N PRO A 57 -44.10 15.64 -2.57
CA PRO A 57 -42.73 16.06 -2.88
C PRO A 57 -42.28 17.19 -1.93
N PRO A 58 -41.01 17.17 -1.45
CA PRO A 58 -39.96 16.18 -1.74
C PRO A 58 -40.19 14.85 -1.01
N LEU A 59 -39.97 13.74 -1.73
CA LEU A 59 -40.07 12.39 -1.18
C LEU A 59 -38.85 12.15 -0.27
N LEU A 60 -39.06 12.26 1.03
CA LEU A 60 -38.04 12.06 2.05
C LEU A 60 -38.10 10.60 2.50
N VAL A 61 -37.06 9.82 2.21
CA VAL A 61 -36.99 8.40 2.57
C VAL A 61 -35.85 8.18 3.55
N ARG A 62 -36.13 7.46 4.65
CA ARG A 62 -35.09 7.11 5.61
C ARG A 62 -34.19 6.04 5.02
N GLY A 63 -32.92 6.39 4.83
CA GLY A 63 -31.92 5.45 4.33
C GLY A 63 -30.56 6.10 4.20
N CYS A 64 -29.52 5.28 4.14
CA CYS A 64 -28.17 5.73 3.89
C CYS A 64 -27.59 4.85 2.78
N VAL A 65 -27.62 5.38 1.54
CA VAL A 65 -27.08 4.69 0.36
C VAL A 65 -25.57 4.47 0.53
N LEU A 66 -24.89 5.43 1.18
CA LEU A 66 -23.49 5.33 1.56
C LEU A 66 -23.19 4.06 2.38
N THR A 67 -23.99 3.76 3.41
CA THR A 67 -23.80 2.56 4.24
C THR A 67 -23.95 1.26 3.44
N ILE A 68 -24.83 1.25 2.42
CA ILE A 68 -25.00 0.10 1.53
C ILE A 68 -23.73 -0.11 0.70
N VAL A 69 -23.17 0.95 0.13
CA VAL A 69 -21.93 0.88 -0.67
C VAL A 69 -20.70 0.60 0.20
N ASP A 70 -20.65 1.12 1.43
CA ASP A 70 -19.60 0.78 2.41
C ASP A 70 -19.60 -0.72 2.72
N ARG A 71 -20.79 -1.30 2.98
CA ARG A 71 -20.92 -2.75 3.20
C ARG A 71 -20.57 -3.57 1.96
N MET A 72 -20.90 -3.07 0.77
CA MET A 72 -20.52 -3.70 -0.50
C MET A 72 -18.99 -3.82 -0.61
N ASP A 73 -18.25 -2.75 -0.34
CA ASP A 73 -16.77 -2.78 -0.35
C ASP A 73 -16.21 -3.73 0.71
N GLU A 74 -16.76 -3.72 1.93
CA GLU A 74 -16.34 -4.67 2.97
C GLU A 74 -16.52 -6.14 2.56
N GLU A 75 -17.65 -6.48 1.95
CA GLU A 75 -17.92 -7.83 1.44
C GLU A 75 -17.03 -8.19 0.25
N PHE A 76 -16.74 -7.23 -0.65
CA PHE A 76 -15.78 -7.42 -1.74
C PHE A 76 -14.39 -7.78 -1.21
N ILE A 77 -13.93 -7.03 -0.21
CA ILE A 77 -12.65 -7.25 0.44
C ILE A 77 -12.62 -8.62 1.14
N LYS A 78 -13.72 -9.07 1.76
CA LYS A 78 -13.82 -10.41 2.37
C LYS A 78 -13.76 -11.52 1.33
N LEU A 79 -14.46 -11.37 0.21
CA LEU A 79 -14.42 -12.31 -0.92
C LEU A 79 -12.98 -12.50 -1.42
N LEU A 80 -12.27 -11.39 -1.67
CA LEU A 80 -10.88 -11.45 -2.13
C LEU A 80 -9.92 -12.08 -1.12
N LYS A 81 -10.17 -11.93 0.19
CA LYS A 81 -9.35 -12.57 1.24
C LYS A 81 -9.58 -14.08 1.34
N ALA A 82 -10.77 -14.55 0.97
CA ALA A 82 -11.11 -15.96 1.05
C ALA A 82 -10.60 -16.75 -0.16
N CYS A 83 -10.47 -16.10 -1.32
CA CYS A 83 -9.90 -16.70 -2.51
C CYS A 83 -8.40 -16.98 -2.36
N ASP A 84 -7.94 -18.08 -2.97
CA ASP A 84 -6.50 -18.37 -3.06
C ASP A 84 -5.83 -17.42 -4.06
N ALA A 85 -4.75 -16.77 -3.62
CA ALA A 85 -4.05 -15.72 -4.37
C ALA A 85 -3.45 -16.19 -5.70
N HIS A 86 -3.14 -17.47 -5.84
CA HIS A 86 -2.54 -18.06 -7.04
C HIS A 86 -3.56 -18.74 -7.95
N SER A 87 -4.82 -18.79 -7.55
CA SER A 87 -5.89 -19.40 -8.30
C SER A 87 -6.45 -18.46 -9.39
N ASN A 88 -6.99 -19.06 -10.45
CA ASN A 88 -7.72 -18.30 -11.47
C ASN A 88 -9.00 -17.65 -10.91
N GLU A 89 -9.56 -18.19 -9.83
CA GLU A 89 -10.74 -17.63 -9.16
C GLU A 89 -10.46 -16.22 -8.64
N TYR A 90 -9.25 -15.97 -8.11
CA TYR A 90 -8.84 -14.64 -7.66
C TYR A 90 -8.89 -13.61 -8.79
N ILE A 91 -8.45 -13.98 -9.99
CA ILE A 91 -8.47 -13.09 -11.16
C ILE A 91 -9.90 -12.77 -11.58
N VAL A 92 -10.81 -13.75 -11.52
CA VAL A 92 -12.23 -13.55 -11.84
C VAL A 92 -12.86 -12.61 -10.81
N SER A 93 -12.68 -12.87 -9.52
CA SER A 93 -13.19 -12.00 -8.45
C SER A 93 -12.60 -10.59 -8.53
N LEU A 94 -11.35 -10.43 -8.96
CA LEU A 94 -10.72 -9.12 -9.13
C LEU A 94 -11.34 -8.31 -10.29
N ARG A 95 -11.92 -8.97 -11.32
CA ARG A 95 -12.62 -8.24 -12.40
C ARG A 95 -13.86 -7.50 -11.90
N ASP A 96 -14.49 -7.99 -10.84
CA ASP A 96 -15.64 -7.32 -10.23
C ASP A 96 -15.27 -5.98 -9.60
N GLU A 97 -13.99 -5.72 -9.35
CA GLU A 97 -13.49 -4.42 -8.88
C GLU A 97 -13.89 -3.28 -9.83
N ILE A 98 -13.94 -3.54 -11.14
CA ILE A 98 -14.34 -2.54 -12.14
C ILE A 98 -15.81 -2.15 -11.93
N ARG A 99 -16.67 -3.12 -11.60
CA ARG A 99 -18.10 -2.89 -11.33
C ARG A 99 -18.28 -2.14 -10.02
N VAL A 100 -17.52 -2.50 -8.98
CA VAL A 100 -17.49 -1.79 -7.69
C VAL A 100 -17.06 -0.33 -7.88
N CYS A 101 -15.99 -0.08 -8.62
CA CYS A 101 -15.53 1.29 -8.92
C CYS A 101 -16.60 2.09 -9.68
N ALA A 102 -17.26 1.48 -10.67
CA ALA A 102 -18.33 2.14 -11.42
C ALA A 102 -19.53 2.52 -10.54
N ILE A 103 -19.90 1.66 -9.58
CA ILE A 103 -20.96 1.94 -8.59
C ILE A 103 -20.53 3.11 -7.68
N ILE A 104 -19.28 3.14 -7.22
CA ILE A 104 -18.74 4.23 -6.39
C ILE A 104 -18.75 5.55 -7.19
N ASP A 105 -18.39 5.53 -8.47
CA ASP A 105 -18.44 6.71 -9.33
C ASP A 105 -19.87 7.22 -9.56
N LYS A 106 -20.85 6.32 -9.70
CA LYS A 106 -22.27 6.69 -9.75
C LYS A 106 -22.74 7.31 -8.45
N LEU A 107 -22.39 6.71 -7.30
CA LEU A 107 -22.72 7.27 -5.98
C LEU A 107 -22.09 8.65 -5.80
N LEU A 108 -20.84 8.83 -6.20
CA LEU A 108 -20.14 10.11 -6.10
C LEU A 108 -20.85 11.21 -6.88
N LYS A 109 -21.31 10.93 -8.11
CA LYS A 109 -22.08 11.91 -8.90
C LYS A 109 -23.41 12.28 -8.25
N TYR A 110 -24.06 11.33 -7.57
CA TYR A 110 -25.31 11.58 -6.85
C TYR A 110 -25.08 12.44 -5.60
N GLU A 111 -24.09 12.08 -4.78
CA GLU A 111 -23.73 12.79 -3.53
C GLU A 111 -23.14 14.18 -3.79
N GLU A 112 -22.45 14.41 -4.90
CA GLU A 112 -22.00 15.77 -5.28
C GLU A 112 -23.17 16.73 -5.56
N GLN A 113 -24.35 16.20 -5.93
CA GLN A 113 -25.53 17.01 -6.25
C GLN A 113 -26.46 17.20 -5.04
N HIS A 114 -26.62 16.17 -4.21
CA HIS A 114 -27.63 16.14 -3.14
C HIS A 114 -27.05 15.94 -1.73
N GLY A 115 -25.77 15.58 -1.63
CA GLY A 115 -25.13 15.09 -0.41
C GLY A 115 -24.59 16.19 0.52
N MET A 116 -24.42 15.82 1.78
CA MET A 116 -23.76 16.66 2.78
C MET A 116 -22.23 16.58 2.63
N PRO A 117 -21.47 17.63 3.01
CA PRO A 117 -20.00 17.61 2.89
C PRO A 117 -19.32 16.42 3.61
N ALA A 118 -19.90 15.96 4.73
CA ALA A 118 -19.37 14.82 5.48
C ALA A 118 -19.52 13.49 4.71
N ASP A 119 -20.64 13.29 4.03
CA ASP A 119 -20.91 12.08 3.24
C ASP A 119 -20.06 12.08 1.97
N ILE A 120 -19.90 13.24 1.33
CA ILE A 120 -18.98 13.43 0.19
C ILE A 120 -17.55 13.04 0.59
N CYS A 121 -17.06 13.49 1.76
CA CYS A 121 -15.72 13.12 2.24
C CYS A 121 -15.56 11.60 2.42
N ARG A 122 -16.60 10.90 2.89
CA ARG A 122 -16.59 9.44 3.04
C ARG A 122 -16.54 8.73 1.69
N VAL A 123 -17.38 9.13 0.72
CA VAL A 123 -17.36 8.57 -0.64
C VAL A 123 -16.02 8.83 -1.33
N TYR A 124 -15.49 10.05 -1.19
CA TYR A 124 -14.17 10.40 -1.72
C TYR A 124 -13.07 9.50 -1.15
N LEU A 125 -13.10 9.22 0.16
CA LEU A 125 -12.15 8.29 0.76
C LEU A 125 -12.27 6.89 0.16
N ARG A 126 -13.49 6.38 -0.06
CA ARG A 126 -13.68 5.06 -0.71
C ARG A 126 -13.13 5.02 -2.12
N LYS A 127 -13.37 6.07 -2.91
CA LYS A 127 -12.78 6.18 -4.24
C LYS A 127 -11.25 6.21 -4.20
N ILE A 128 -10.68 6.98 -3.27
CA ILE A 128 -9.23 7.03 -3.03
C ILE A 128 -8.68 5.64 -2.66
N GLU A 129 -9.39 4.89 -1.81
CA GLU A 129 -9.01 3.54 -1.37
C GLU A 129 -8.90 2.54 -2.53
N HIS A 130 -9.66 2.68 -3.62
CA HIS A 130 -9.54 1.84 -4.82
C HIS A 130 -8.58 2.37 -5.88
N LEU A 131 -8.09 3.60 -5.74
CA LEU A 131 -7.21 4.25 -6.72
C LEU A 131 -5.73 4.24 -6.27
N TYR A 132 -5.47 4.42 -4.97
CA TYR A 132 -4.13 4.78 -4.48
C TYR A 132 -3.03 3.76 -4.80
N TYR A 133 -3.36 2.46 -4.86
CA TYR A 133 -2.39 1.39 -5.12
C TYR A 133 -2.17 1.07 -6.60
N LYS A 134 -3.00 1.60 -7.50
CA LYS A 134 -2.92 1.32 -8.94
C LYS A 134 -1.86 2.21 -9.57
N TYR A 135 -0.88 1.59 -10.24
CA TYR A 135 0.07 2.32 -11.04
C TYR A 135 -0.52 2.58 -12.43
N GLU A 136 -0.77 3.84 -12.74
CA GLU A 136 -1.11 4.29 -14.08
C GLU A 136 0.16 4.70 -14.88
N PRO A 137 0.50 4.00 -15.98
CA PRO A 137 1.65 4.35 -16.81
C PRO A 137 1.52 5.71 -17.49
N ARG A 138 0.29 6.18 -17.76
CA ARG A 138 0.04 7.52 -18.34
C ARG A 138 0.39 8.63 -17.34
N ALA A 139 -0.03 8.47 -16.09
CA ALA A 139 0.34 9.36 -14.99
C ALA A 139 1.86 9.39 -14.76
N ALA A 140 2.52 8.24 -14.85
CA ALA A 140 3.98 8.19 -14.77
C ALA A 140 4.66 8.91 -15.96
N LYS A 141 4.17 8.74 -17.19
CA LYS A 141 4.71 9.50 -18.35
C LYS A 141 4.49 11.00 -18.22
N GLN A 142 3.40 11.42 -17.58
CA GLN A 142 3.16 12.83 -17.25
C GLN A 142 4.14 13.34 -16.21
N THR A 143 4.50 12.55 -15.18
CA THR A 143 5.51 12.96 -14.18
C THR A 143 6.92 13.01 -14.77
N LEU A 144 7.22 12.19 -15.77
CA LEU A 144 8.46 12.30 -16.57
C LEU A 144 8.45 13.49 -17.56
N GLY A 145 7.35 14.22 -17.68
CA GLY A 145 7.23 15.40 -18.55
C GLY A 145 6.98 15.08 -20.02
N GLU A 146 6.61 13.84 -20.37
CA GLU A 146 6.34 13.41 -21.76
C GLU A 146 4.92 13.75 -22.23
N LEU A 147 4.00 14.08 -21.32
CA LEU A 147 2.61 14.45 -21.61
C LEU A 147 2.22 15.79 -20.97
N PRO A 148 1.38 16.61 -21.63
CA PRO A 148 0.89 17.86 -21.07
C PRO A 148 0.00 17.66 -19.84
N VAL A 149 -0.07 18.69 -18.97
CA VAL A 149 -0.83 18.70 -17.69
C VAL A 149 -2.35 18.72 -17.90
N THR A 150 -2.83 18.64 -19.14
CA THR A 150 -4.23 18.85 -19.54
C THR A 150 -5.10 17.59 -19.51
N ASP A 151 -4.52 16.40 -19.38
CA ASP A 151 -5.31 15.17 -19.28
C ASP A 151 -5.72 14.94 -17.82
N ASP A 152 -7.02 14.67 -17.59
CA ASP A 152 -7.57 14.22 -16.30
C ASP A 152 -6.90 12.90 -15.89
N THR A 153 -5.78 13.03 -15.20
CA THR A 153 -4.92 11.91 -14.85
C THR A 153 -5.21 11.47 -13.41
N SER A 154 -5.00 10.19 -13.08
CA SER A 154 -5.24 9.68 -11.71
C SER A 154 -4.57 10.52 -10.61
N LEU A 155 -3.40 11.11 -10.89
CA LEU A 155 -2.71 12.04 -9.99
C LEU A 155 -3.50 13.33 -9.72
N ALA A 156 -4.11 13.91 -10.75
CA ALA A 156 -4.92 15.13 -10.63
C ALA A 156 -6.25 14.84 -9.92
N GLU A 157 -6.86 13.69 -10.20
CA GLU A 157 -8.05 13.23 -9.50
C GLU A 157 -7.76 12.99 -8.02
N MET A 158 -6.68 12.27 -7.69
CA MET A 158 -6.24 12.04 -6.31
C MET A 158 -6.01 13.34 -5.56
N ASP A 159 -5.30 14.29 -6.16
CA ASP A 159 -5.01 15.60 -5.57
C ASP A 159 -6.29 16.41 -5.33
N ARG A 160 -7.23 16.43 -6.29
CA ARG A 160 -8.54 17.09 -6.13
C ARG A 160 -9.33 16.49 -4.96
N LEU A 161 -9.44 15.16 -4.90
CA LEU A 161 -10.20 14.47 -3.86
C LEU A 161 -9.56 14.68 -2.48
N CYS A 162 -8.24 14.58 -2.38
CA CYS A 162 -7.52 14.77 -1.12
C CYS A 162 -7.59 16.22 -0.62
N LYS A 163 -7.41 17.22 -1.49
CA LYS A 163 -7.56 18.64 -1.13
C LYS A 163 -8.96 18.98 -0.62
N TYR A 164 -9.99 18.37 -1.19
CA TYR A 164 -11.35 18.54 -0.69
C TYR A 164 -11.50 18.03 0.74
N ILE A 165 -11.00 16.82 1.02
CA ILE A 165 -11.02 16.23 2.37
C ILE A 165 -10.24 17.12 3.35
N TYR A 166 -9.08 17.67 2.97
CA TYR A 166 -8.28 18.52 3.87
C TYR A 166 -9.01 19.80 4.33
N VAL A 167 -9.88 20.37 3.49
CA VAL A 167 -10.58 21.63 3.78
C VAL A 167 -11.93 21.40 4.46
N ARG A 168 -12.66 20.35 4.06
CA ARG A 168 -14.07 20.16 4.42
C ARG A 168 -14.30 19.18 5.55
N ASP A 169 -13.30 18.36 5.89
CA ASP A 169 -13.45 17.33 6.90
C ASP A 169 -13.16 17.85 8.31
N ASN A 170 -14.07 17.54 9.23
CA ASN A 170 -13.93 17.84 10.66
C ASN A 170 -13.33 16.67 11.44
N THR A 171 -13.14 15.50 10.80
CA THR A 171 -12.69 14.26 11.45
C THR A 171 -11.20 14.03 11.20
N ASP A 172 -10.37 14.07 12.24
CA ASP A 172 -8.92 13.83 12.09
C ASP A 172 -8.56 12.47 11.45
N ARG A 173 -9.43 11.46 11.63
CA ARG A 173 -9.23 10.10 11.10
C ARG A 173 -9.30 10.04 9.58
N LEU A 174 -10.34 10.60 8.96
CA LEU A 174 -10.55 10.56 7.52
C LEU A 174 -9.46 11.37 6.82
N ARG A 175 -9.14 12.57 7.34
CA ARG A 175 -7.99 13.37 6.92
C ARG A 175 -6.68 12.59 6.96
N THR A 176 -6.38 11.89 8.06
CA THR A 176 -5.14 11.09 8.19
C THR A 176 -5.06 9.98 7.14
N ARG A 177 -6.14 9.23 6.92
CA ARG A 177 -6.18 8.18 5.90
C ARG A 177 -6.00 8.76 4.49
N ALA A 178 -6.66 9.87 4.18
CA ALA A 178 -6.52 10.55 2.90
C ALA A 178 -5.09 11.01 2.64
N VAL A 179 -4.42 11.59 3.64
CA VAL A 179 -2.98 11.95 3.55
C VAL A 179 -2.12 10.74 3.26
N LEU A 180 -2.31 9.63 3.98
CA LEU A 180 -1.52 8.41 3.76
C LEU A 180 -1.72 7.83 2.36
N CYS A 181 -2.96 7.74 1.88
CA CYS A 181 -3.25 7.29 0.52
C CYS A 181 -2.65 8.23 -0.54
N HIS A 182 -2.69 9.55 -0.30
CA HIS A 182 -2.08 10.53 -1.18
C HIS A 182 -0.56 10.32 -1.28
N ILE A 183 0.14 10.21 -0.15
CA ILE A 183 1.58 9.96 -0.10
C ILE A 183 1.93 8.64 -0.79
N TYR A 184 1.13 7.59 -0.57
CA TYR A 184 1.35 6.28 -1.20
C TYR A 184 1.29 6.41 -2.73
N HIS A 185 0.25 7.06 -3.25
CA HIS A 185 0.05 7.22 -4.69
C HIS A 185 1.15 8.09 -5.31
N MET A 186 1.52 9.22 -4.69
CA MET A 186 2.64 10.04 -5.14
C MET A 186 3.96 9.27 -5.15
N SER A 187 4.20 8.46 -4.11
CA SER A 187 5.37 7.60 -4.00
C SER A 187 5.37 6.47 -5.03
N LEU A 188 4.21 6.06 -5.55
CA LEU A 188 4.10 5.07 -6.63
C LEU A 188 4.46 5.67 -7.99
N HIS A 189 4.14 6.93 -8.22
CA HIS A 189 4.38 7.68 -9.47
C HIS A 189 5.70 8.48 -9.52
N ASP A 190 6.67 8.10 -8.69
CA ASP A 190 8.01 8.71 -8.64
C ASP A 190 8.05 10.20 -8.27
N LYS A 191 7.04 10.72 -7.56
CA LYS A 191 7.07 12.06 -6.98
C LYS A 191 7.64 12.06 -5.55
N TRP A 192 8.93 11.76 -5.42
CA TRP A 192 9.55 11.58 -4.09
C TRP A 192 9.53 12.85 -3.22
N TYR A 193 9.91 14.00 -3.78
CA TYR A 193 10.02 15.25 -3.02
C TYR A 193 8.68 15.70 -2.44
N GLU A 194 7.64 15.72 -3.29
CA GLU A 194 6.28 16.08 -2.87
C GLU A 194 5.75 15.12 -1.80
N ALA A 195 5.96 13.80 -1.97
CA ALA A 195 5.54 12.79 -1.00
C ALA A 195 6.26 12.92 0.36
N ARG A 196 7.56 13.22 0.34
CA ARG A 196 8.37 13.45 1.55
C ARG A 196 7.88 14.71 2.28
N ASP A 197 7.70 15.80 1.56
CA ASP A 197 7.31 17.07 2.15
C ASP A 197 5.91 16.95 2.75
N LEU A 198 4.98 16.25 2.09
CA LEU A 198 3.65 15.96 2.63
C LEU A 198 3.70 15.08 3.88
N MET A 199 4.56 14.07 3.93
CA MET A 199 4.76 13.24 5.13
C MET A 199 5.28 14.06 6.32
N LEU A 200 6.24 14.96 6.08
CA LEU A 200 6.80 15.83 7.11
C LEU A 200 5.79 16.87 7.61
N MET A 201 5.01 17.48 6.71
CA MET A 201 3.96 18.45 7.04
C MET A 201 2.82 17.84 7.86
N ALA A 202 2.51 16.55 7.64
CA ALA A 202 1.41 15.88 8.31
C ALA A 202 1.71 15.50 9.78
N HIS A 203 2.97 15.56 10.21
CA HIS A 203 3.42 15.23 11.58
C HIS A 203 2.88 13.88 12.10
N LEU A 204 2.71 12.89 11.21
CA LEU A 204 2.07 11.61 11.54
C LEU A 204 2.95 10.69 12.41
N GLN A 205 4.26 10.93 12.47
CA GLN A 205 5.20 10.08 13.22
C GLN A 205 4.89 10.01 14.72
N GLU A 206 4.37 11.09 15.31
CA GLU A 206 4.05 11.16 16.74
C GLU A 206 2.64 10.64 17.04
N THR A 207 1.69 10.82 16.12
CA THR A 207 0.26 10.53 16.33
C THR A 207 -0.15 9.11 15.92
N ILE A 208 0.66 8.43 15.09
CA ILE A 208 0.28 7.14 14.51
C ILE A 208 0.11 6.02 15.55
N HIS A 209 0.89 6.05 16.64
CA HIS A 209 0.83 5.02 17.69
C HIS A 209 -0.52 5.00 18.43
N HIS A 210 -1.23 6.13 18.46
CA HIS A 210 -2.55 6.26 19.07
C HIS A 210 -3.70 6.01 18.08
N SER A 211 -3.39 5.86 16.79
CA SER A 211 -4.38 5.61 15.74
C SER A 211 -4.86 4.16 15.72
N ASP A 212 -5.96 3.90 15.04
CA ASP A 212 -6.49 2.55 14.84
C ASP A 212 -5.54 1.67 14.02
N LEU A 213 -5.54 0.35 14.31
CA LEU A 213 -4.65 -0.61 13.65
C LEU A 213 -4.69 -0.56 12.11
N PRO A 214 -5.86 -0.44 11.43
CA PRO A 214 -5.89 -0.31 9.97
C PRO A 214 -5.13 0.91 9.46
N THR A 215 -5.18 2.04 10.17
CA THR A 215 -4.44 3.26 9.82
C THR A 215 -2.94 3.08 10.09
N GLN A 216 -2.56 2.37 11.16
CA GLN A 216 -1.15 2.00 11.40
C GLN A 216 -0.59 1.10 10.29
N ILE A 217 -1.37 0.12 9.82
CA ILE A 217 -0.99 -0.74 8.68
C ILE A 217 -0.80 0.11 7.41
N LEU A 218 -1.72 1.04 7.14
CA LEU A 218 -1.62 1.96 6.00
C LEU A 218 -0.37 2.85 6.11
N TYR A 219 -0.05 3.34 7.30
CA TYR A 219 1.18 4.10 7.56
C TYR A 219 2.44 3.27 7.28
N ASN A 220 2.52 2.05 7.82
CA ASN A 220 3.67 1.16 7.56
C ASN A 220 3.85 0.89 6.07
N ARG A 221 2.75 0.66 5.34
CA ARG A 221 2.75 0.46 3.88
C ARG A 221 3.21 1.71 3.13
N THR A 222 2.73 2.87 3.54
CA THR A 222 3.13 4.16 2.98
C THR A 222 4.62 4.43 3.23
N MET A 223 5.15 4.05 4.39
CA MET A 223 6.57 4.15 4.70
C MET A 223 7.44 3.22 3.87
N VAL A 224 7.01 1.98 3.67
CA VAL A 224 7.67 1.09 2.72
C VAL A 224 7.69 1.70 1.32
N GLN A 225 6.55 2.20 0.84
CA GLN A 225 6.45 2.76 -0.49
C GLN A 225 7.29 4.04 -0.67
N LEU A 226 7.32 4.92 0.33
CA LEU A 226 8.19 6.10 0.35
C LEU A 226 9.67 5.69 0.32
N GLY A 227 10.05 4.67 1.10
CA GLY A 227 11.41 4.11 1.11
C GLY A 227 11.82 3.50 -0.24
N LEU A 228 10.91 2.78 -0.89
CA LEU A 228 11.12 2.26 -2.25
C LEU A 228 11.25 3.40 -3.27
N CYS A 229 10.44 4.45 -3.16
CA CYS A 229 10.54 5.64 -4.00
C CYS A 229 11.87 6.38 -3.81
N ALA A 230 12.32 6.55 -2.56
CA ALA A 230 13.62 7.13 -2.22
C ALA A 230 14.77 6.32 -2.85
N PHE A 231 14.66 4.99 -2.83
CA PHE A 231 15.64 4.10 -3.46
C PHE A 231 15.68 4.28 -4.99
N ARG A 232 14.52 4.39 -5.66
CA ARG A 232 14.46 4.63 -7.13
C ARG A 232 15.11 5.95 -7.54
N HIS A 233 15.04 6.97 -6.68
CA HIS A 233 15.70 8.26 -6.88
C HIS A 233 17.20 8.25 -6.57
N GLY A 234 17.74 7.14 -6.03
CA GLY A 234 19.14 7.03 -5.64
C GLY A 234 19.48 7.64 -4.27
N ASN A 235 18.45 8.03 -3.48
CA ASN A 235 18.61 8.54 -2.12
C ASN A 235 18.74 7.38 -1.12
N ILE A 236 19.87 6.68 -1.16
CA ILE A 236 20.10 5.43 -0.41
C ILE A 236 20.00 5.61 1.11
N LYS A 237 20.48 6.73 1.65
CA LYS A 237 20.42 7.02 3.10
C LYS A 237 18.98 7.18 3.60
N GLU A 238 18.18 7.94 2.87
CA GLU A 238 16.76 8.16 3.19
C GLU A 238 15.97 6.86 3.04
N ALA A 239 16.24 6.07 2.00
CA ALA A 239 15.65 4.75 1.83
C ALA A 239 15.98 3.82 3.00
N HIS A 240 17.24 3.79 3.45
CA HIS A 240 17.64 2.98 4.60
C HIS A 240 16.92 3.41 5.89
N ASN A 241 16.88 4.72 6.16
CA ASN A 241 16.24 5.26 7.36
C ASN A 241 14.74 4.95 7.41
N ALA A 242 14.02 5.12 6.30
CA ALA A 242 12.58 4.84 6.23
C ALA A 242 12.25 3.34 6.44
N LEU A 243 13.13 2.44 5.98
CA LEU A 243 12.90 0.99 6.03
C LEU A 243 13.45 0.33 7.32
N LEU A 244 14.27 1.04 8.10
CA LEU A 244 14.97 0.50 9.25
C LEU A 244 14.02 -0.06 10.31
N ASP A 245 13.00 0.70 10.70
CA ASP A 245 12.10 0.32 11.78
C ASP A 245 11.22 -0.88 11.41
N ILE A 246 10.82 -0.98 10.15
CA ILE A 246 9.94 -2.05 9.65
C ILE A 246 10.73 -3.35 9.49
N GLN A 247 11.95 -3.29 8.94
CA GLN A 247 12.73 -4.49 8.63
C GLN A 247 13.54 -5.01 9.83
N SER A 248 13.97 -4.14 10.74
CA SER A 248 14.79 -4.54 11.90
C SER A 248 14.05 -5.44 12.89
N GLY A 249 12.72 -5.30 12.99
CA GLY A 249 11.90 -6.06 13.94
C GLY A 249 11.62 -7.52 13.54
N GLY A 250 11.99 -7.97 12.33
CA GLY A 250 11.75 -9.34 11.85
C GLY A 250 10.27 -9.73 11.70
N ARG A 251 9.35 -8.78 11.92
CA ARG A 251 7.89 -8.93 11.87
C ARG A 251 7.27 -8.15 10.69
N ALA A 252 8.05 -7.84 9.66
CA ALA A 252 7.61 -7.03 8.51
C ALA A 252 6.34 -7.58 7.83
N LYS A 253 6.19 -8.91 7.74
CA LYS A 253 4.98 -9.55 7.19
C LYS A 253 3.70 -9.24 7.97
N GLU A 254 3.80 -9.20 9.31
CA GLU A 254 2.69 -8.88 10.20
C GLU A 254 2.40 -7.38 10.22
N LEU A 255 3.45 -6.55 10.28
CA LEU A 255 3.33 -5.07 10.29
C LEU A 255 2.70 -4.52 9.01
N LEU A 256 2.87 -5.21 7.89
CA LEU A 256 2.27 -4.89 6.59
C LEU A 256 0.95 -5.64 6.34
N ALA A 257 0.48 -6.44 7.30
CA ALA A 257 -0.74 -7.24 7.24
C ALA A 257 -0.82 -8.20 6.03
N GLN A 258 0.32 -8.74 5.59
CA GLN A 258 0.42 -9.69 4.46
C GLN A 258 0.43 -11.16 4.90
N GLY A 259 0.13 -11.43 6.17
CA GLY A 259 0.05 -12.77 6.72
C GLY A 259 0.62 -12.86 8.11
N LEU A 260 0.49 -14.06 8.69
CA LEU A 260 1.00 -14.38 10.01
C LEU A 260 2.40 -15.00 9.87
N LEU A 261 3.33 -14.61 10.73
CA LEU A 261 4.56 -15.37 10.94
C LEU A 261 4.31 -16.35 12.09
N PRO A 262 4.64 -17.64 11.94
CA PRO A 262 4.54 -18.58 13.05
C PRO A 262 5.53 -18.16 14.15
N GLN A 263 5.03 -17.67 15.28
CA GLN A 263 5.86 -17.38 16.45
C GLN A 263 6.23 -18.70 17.13
N ARG A 264 7.50 -19.09 17.04
CA ARG A 264 8.03 -20.33 17.64
C ARG A 264 7.96 -20.38 19.17
N GLN A 265 7.70 -19.26 19.86
CA GLN A 265 7.78 -19.18 21.33
C GLN A 265 6.44 -18.86 22.02
N HIS A 266 5.40 -18.47 21.27
CA HIS A 266 4.09 -18.16 21.84
C HIS A 266 3.01 -18.64 20.87
N GLU A 267 2.30 -19.71 21.25
CA GLU A 267 1.09 -20.12 20.54
C GLU A 267 0.02 -19.04 20.73
N ARG A 268 -0.46 -18.48 19.62
CA ARG A 268 -1.50 -17.46 19.64
C ARG A 268 -2.84 -18.12 19.93
N THR A 269 -3.73 -17.40 20.61
CA THR A 269 -5.11 -17.89 20.76
C THR A 269 -5.82 -17.87 19.41
N THR A 270 -6.68 -18.87 19.18
CA THR A 270 -7.44 -19.04 17.94
C THR A 270 -8.29 -17.81 17.59
N GLU A 271 -8.77 -17.06 18.59
CA GLU A 271 -9.50 -15.80 18.40
C GLU A 271 -8.60 -14.66 17.90
N GLN A 272 -7.37 -14.54 18.42
CA GLN A 272 -6.42 -13.54 17.96
C GLN A 272 -5.99 -13.80 16.51
N GLU A 273 -5.76 -15.07 16.15
CA GLU A 273 -5.45 -15.44 14.77
C GLU A 273 -6.60 -15.13 13.81
N LYS A 274 -7.85 -15.40 14.21
CA LYS A 274 -9.04 -15.06 13.40
C LYS A 274 -9.13 -13.55 13.16
N GLN A 275 -8.92 -12.74 14.20
CA GLN A 275 -8.95 -11.29 14.07
C GLN A 275 -7.77 -10.76 13.23
N GLU A 276 -6.56 -11.32 13.36
CA GLU A 276 -5.43 -10.92 12.50
C GLU A 276 -5.64 -11.33 11.06
N LYS A 277 -6.25 -12.50 10.80
CA LYS A 277 -6.62 -12.95 9.45
C LYS A 277 -7.66 -12.02 8.82
N GLN A 278 -8.66 -11.56 9.58
CA GLN A 278 -9.64 -10.56 9.11
C GLN A 278 -8.97 -9.23 8.74
N ARG A 279 -7.92 -8.83 9.47
CA ARG A 279 -7.16 -7.59 9.24
C ARG A 279 -6.19 -7.65 8.07
N GLN A 280 -5.93 -8.83 7.51
CA GLN A 280 -5.04 -8.96 6.35
C GLN A 280 -5.59 -8.16 5.18
N ILE A 281 -4.69 -7.65 4.36
CA ILE A 281 -5.04 -6.96 3.11
C ILE A 281 -5.16 -7.96 1.96
N PRO A 282 -5.96 -7.68 0.92
CA PRO A 282 -6.01 -8.51 -0.28
C PRO A 282 -4.66 -8.61 -0.99
N PHE A 283 -4.43 -9.73 -1.69
CA PHE A 283 -3.15 -10.04 -2.33
C PHE A 283 -2.71 -9.00 -3.38
N HIS A 284 -3.61 -8.44 -4.19
CA HIS A 284 -3.26 -7.42 -5.18
C HIS A 284 -2.70 -6.12 -4.56
N GLN A 285 -2.89 -5.90 -3.25
CA GLN A 285 -2.30 -4.79 -2.52
C GLN A 285 -0.98 -5.18 -1.83
N HIS A 286 -0.56 -6.45 -1.87
CA HIS A 286 0.68 -6.88 -1.20
C HIS A 286 1.91 -6.27 -1.89
N ILE A 287 2.87 -5.86 -1.07
CA ILE A 287 4.19 -5.43 -1.51
C ILE A 287 5.13 -6.62 -1.31
N ASN A 288 5.88 -7.02 -2.34
CA ASN A 288 6.78 -8.18 -2.22
C ASN A 288 7.83 -7.96 -1.12
N LEU A 289 7.81 -8.84 -0.11
CA LEU A 289 8.70 -8.77 1.04
C LEU A 289 10.16 -9.07 0.69
N GLU A 290 10.41 -9.93 -0.31
CA GLU A 290 11.78 -10.20 -0.77
C GLU A 290 12.38 -8.95 -1.40
N MET A 291 11.61 -8.25 -2.24
CA MET A 291 12.02 -6.99 -2.84
C MET A 291 12.32 -5.92 -1.78
N LEU A 292 11.43 -5.76 -0.79
CA LEU A 292 11.64 -4.87 0.35
C LEU A 292 12.94 -5.20 1.10
N GLU A 293 13.14 -6.46 1.44
CA GLU A 293 14.35 -6.90 2.14
C GLU A 293 15.61 -6.65 1.29
N CYS A 294 15.54 -6.86 -0.02
CA CYS A 294 16.66 -6.61 -0.94
C CYS A 294 17.06 -5.16 -0.92
N VAL A 295 16.09 -4.26 -1.08
CA VAL A 295 16.32 -2.82 -1.11
C VAL A 295 16.93 -2.36 0.22
N TYR A 296 16.41 -2.88 1.34
CA TYR A 296 16.97 -2.58 2.66
C TYR A 296 18.42 -3.06 2.80
N LEU A 297 18.73 -4.31 2.44
CA LEU A 297 20.08 -4.88 2.58
C LEU A 297 21.09 -4.25 1.63
N VAL A 298 20.69 -3.95 0.38
CA VAL A 298 21.53 -3.22 -0.59
C VAL A 298 21.82 -1.80 -0.10
N SER A 299 20.81 -1.12 0.45
CA SER A 299 20.99 0.22 1.02
C SER A 299 21.91 0.19 2.25
N ALA A 300 21.74 -0.80 3.12
CA ALA A 300 22.63 -1.01 4.27
C ALA A 300 24.07 -1.30 3.81
N MET A 301 24.26 -2.18 2.83
CA MET A 301 25.58 -2.51 2.28
C MET A 301 26.31 -1.28 1.72
N LEU A 302 25.64 -0.45 0.92
CA LEU A 302 26.23 0.75 0.32
C LEU A 302 26.63 1.82 1.35
N ILE A 303 25.99 1.84 2.52
CA ILE A 303 26.30 2.81 3.59
C ILE A 303 27.36 2.23 4.54
N GLU A 304 27.23 0.96 4.91
CA GLU A 304 27.98 0.35 5.98
C GLU A 304 29.36 -0.14 5.53
N ILE A 305 29.51 -0.67 4.31
CA ILE A 305 30.81 -1.17 3.82
C ILE A 305 31.86 -0.05 3.70
N PRO A 306 31.58 1.11 3.07
CA PRO A 306 32.53 2.21 3.03
C PRO A 306 32.85 2.76 4.42
N TYR A 307 31.83 2.82 5.31
CA TYR A 307 32.03 3.26 6.69
C TYR A 307 32.94 2.30 7.47
N MET A 308 32.75 0.99 7.30
CA MET A 308 33.57 -0.06 7.93
C MET A 308 35.00 -0.05 7.43
N ALA A 309 35.23 0.16 6.13
CA ALA A 309 36.58 0.25 5.57
C ALA A 309 37.34 1.48 6.08
N ALA A 310 36.68 2.65 6.11
CA ALA A 310 37.28 3.88 6.62
C ALA A 310 37.64 3.83 8.11
N HIS A 311 36.88 3.08 8.91
CA HIS A 311 37.05 2.97 10.36
C HIS A 311 37.56 1.58 10.79
N GLU A 312 38.25 0.85 9.91
CA GLU A 312 38.72 -0.51 10.22
C GLU A 312 39.64 -0.53 11.46
N PHE A 313 40.48 0.51 11.59
CA PHE A 313 41.45 0.70 12.66
C PHE A 313 40.91 1.42 13.91
N ASP A 314 39.66 1.91 13.89
CA ASP A 314 39.09 2.64 15.01
C ASP A 314 38.48 1.67 16.05
N ALA A 315 38.78 1.90 17.33
CA ALA A 315 38.34 1.06 18.44
C ALA A 315 36.85 1.25 18.77
N ARG A 316 36.25 2.40 18.40
CA ARG A 316 34.83 2.70 18.65
C ARG A 316 34.00 2.62 17.36
N ARG A 317 33.71 1.39 16.94
CA ARG A 317 32.87 1.12 15.77
C ARG A 317 31.40 1.44 16.05
N ARG A 318 30.83 2.43 15.35
CA ARG A 318 29.37 2.65 15.34
C ARG A 318 28.75 1.72 14.30
N MET A 319 27.95 0.74 14.75
CA MET A 319 27.18 -0.10 13.83
C MET A 319 25.96 0.66 13.32
N ILE A 320 25.76 0.66 11.99
CA ILE A 320 24.65 1.38 11.36
C ILE A 320 23.43 0.45 11.28
N SER A 321 23.61 -0.77 10.76
CA SER A 321 22.54 -1.79 10.73
C SER A 321 22.90 -3.04 11.51
N LYS A 322 22.17 -3.28 12.61
CA LYS A 322 22.30 -4.52 13.39
C LYS A 322 21.89 -5.76 12.58
N SER A 323 20.84 -5.64 11.76
CA SER A 323 20.28 -6.76 10.98
C SER A 323 21.27 -7.23 9.90
N PHE A 324 21.83 -6.29 9.15
CA PHE A 324 22.84 -6.60 8.12
C PHE A 324 24.11 -7.21 8.75
N HIS A 325 24.61 -6.64 9.85
CA HIS A 325 25.79 -7.17 10.53
C HIS A 325 25.57 -8.58 11.07
N HIS A 326 24.38 -8.89 11.59
CA HIS A 326 24.02 -10.24 12.00
C HIS A 326 24.06 -11.23 10.82
N GLN A 327 23.54 -10.84 9.65
CA GLN A 327 23.60 -11.67 8.44
C GLN A 327 25.04 -11.90 7.98
N LEU A 328 25.88 -10.86 7.97
CA LEU A 328 27.29 -10.97 7.60
C LEU A 328 28.04 -11.94 8.53
N LYS A 329 27.88 -11.79 9.84
CA LYS A 329 28.50 -12.66 10.85
C LYS A 329 28.03 -14.11 10.76
N ASN A 330 26.75 -14.34 10.47
CA ASN A 330 26.24 -15.68 10.26
C ASN A 330 26.85 -16.34 9.02
N SER A 331 27.08 -15.58 7.95
CA SER A 331 27.76 -16.08 6.75
C SER A 331 29.24 -16.40 6.98
N GLU A 332 29.93 -15.68 7.86
CA GLU A 332 31.34 -15.93 8.20
C GLU A 332 31.50 -17.15 9.10
N ARG A 333 30.48 -17.48 9.89
CA ARG A 333 30.44 -18.67 10.73
C ARG A 333 30.15 -19.96 9.95
N GLN A 334 29.62 -19.87 8.74
CA GLN A 334 29.35 -21.03 7.89
C GLN A 334 30.67 -21.60 7.37
N SER A 335 31.00 -22.84 7.75
CA SER A 335 32.24 -23.52 7.36
C SER A 335 32.33 -23.84 5.86
N LEU A 336 31.17 -24.00 5.20
CA LEU A 336 31.07 -24.26 3.77
C LEU A 336 30.26 -23.13 3.12
N VAL A 337 30.93 -22.33 2.29
CA VAL A 337 30.28 -21.27 1.52
C VAL A 337 30.12 -21.77 0.09
N GLY A 338 28.89 -22.14 -0.27
CA GLY A 338 28.51 -22.46 -1.66
C GLY A 338 28.32 -21.21 -2.53
N PRO A 339 28.07 -21.38 -3.84
CA PRO A 339 27.62 -20.28 -4.68
C PRO A 339 26.28 -19.73 -4.14
N PRO A 340 26.04 -18.40 -4.22
CA PRO A 340 24.84 -17.81 -3.64
C PRO A 340 23.59 -18.26 -4.40
N GLU A 341 22.58 -18.73 -3.68
CA GLU A 341 21.28 -19.13 -4.24
C GLU A 341 20.15 -18.22 -3.74
N SER A 342 20.21 -17.86 -2.46
CA SER A 342 19.27 -16.93 -1.84
C SER A 342 19.63 -15.48 -2.12
N MET A 343 18.62 -14.60 -2.14
CA MET A 343 18.81 -13.16 -2.27
C MET A 343 19.76 -12.59 -1.21
N ARG A 344 19.62 -13.03 0.05
CA ARG A 344 20.49 -12.59 1.16
C ARG A 344 21.94 -12.99 0.92
N GLU A 345 22.17 -14.19 0.41
CA GLU A 345 23.50 -14.70 0.10
C GLU A 345 24.15 -13.92 -1.04
N HIS A 346 23.37 -13.53 -2.06
CA HIS A 346 23.87 -12.68 -3.14
C HIS A 346 24.33 -11.32 -2.62
N VAL A 347 23.55 -10.68 -1.74
CA VAL A 347 23.93 -9.39 -1.13
C VAL A 347 25.16 -9.53 -0.23
N VAL A 348 25.26 -10.61 0.55
CA VAL A 348 26.44 -10.88 1.40
C VAL A 348 27.69 -11.22 0.57
N ALA A 349 27.55 -11.95 -0.52
CA ALA A 349 28.66 -12.21 -1.43
C ALA A 349 29.11 -10.90 -2.13
N ALA A 350 28.15 -10.05 -2.51
CA ALA A 350 28.41 -8.74 -3.08
C ALA A 350 29.13 -7.81 -2.10
N SER A 351 28.78 -7.85 -0.81
CA SER A 351 29.44 -7.04 0.22
C SER A 351 30.88 -7.47 0.47
N LYS A 352 31.16 -8.79 0.45
CA LYS A 352 32.54 -9.32 0.50
C LYS A 352 33.37 -8.90 -0.73
N ALA A 353 32.78 -8.94 -1.93
CA ALA A 353 33.45 -8.48 -3.15
C ALA A 353 33.72 -6.96 -3.15
N MET A 354 32.78 -6.17 -2.61
CA MET A 354 32.92 -4.72 -2.44
C MET A 354 34.03 -4.37 -1.44
N ARG A 355 34.14 -5.11 -0.33
CA ARG A 355 35.25 -4.94 0.65
C ARG A 355 36.64 -5.18 0.03
N ASN A 356 36.71 -6.03 -1.01
CA ASN A 356 37.95 -6.30 -1.74
C ASN A 356 38.19 -5.32 -2.91
N GLY A 357 37.36 -4.28 -3.07
CA GLY A 357 37.46 -3.30 -4.16
C GLY A 357 37.02 -3.82 -5.55
N ASN A 358 36.47 -5.03 -5.65
CA ASN A 358 36.05 -5.60 -6.94
C ASN A 358 34.59 -5.23 -7.28
N TRP A 359 34.40 -4.01 -7.78
CA TRP A 359 33.08 -3.50 -8.15
C TRP A 359 32.40 -4.30 -9.27
N LYS A 360 33.17 -4.88 -10.21
CA LYS A 360 32.62 -5.67 -11.33
C LYS A 360 31.96 -6.95 -10.82
N GLN A 361 32.63 -7.63 -9.89
CA GLN A 361 32.07 -8.83 -9.26
C GLN A 361 30.87 -8.50 -8.38
N CYS A 362 30.94 -7.41 -7.61
CA CYS A 362 29.80 -6.92 -6.82
C CYS A 362 28.57 -6.64 -7.69
N ARG A 363 28.76 -5.91 -8.80
CA ARG A 363 27.70 -5.59 -9.76
C ARG A 363 27.09 -6.85 -10.38
N ASN A 364 27.91 -7.81 -10.81
CA ASN A 364 27.40 -9.05 -11.40
C ASN A 364 26.57 -9.83 -10.38
N LEU A 365 27.06 -9.99 -9.14
CA LEU A 365 26.34 -10.71 -8.09
C LEU A 365 24.97 -10.09 -7.77
N LEU A 366 24.84 -8.76 -7.85
CA LEU A 366 23.56 -8.08 -7.60
C LEU A 366 22.63 -8.02 -8.83
N LEU A 367 23.20 -8.00 -10.04
CA LEU A 367 22.46 -7.91 -11.31
C LEU A 367 22.40 -9.25 -12.06
N ASN A 368 22.48 -10.37 -11.35
CA ASN A 368 22.31 -11.70 -11.92
C ASN A 368 20.86 -11.93 -12.37
N ASP A 369 20.65 -12.79 -13.37
CA ASP A 369 19.32 -13.13 -13.91
C ASP A 369 18.35 -13.62 -12.82
N LYS A 370 18.85 -14.35 -11.81
CA LYS A 370 18.04 -14.81 -10.66
C LYS A 370 17.54 -13.65 -9.78
N MET A 371 18.38 -12.65 -9.52
CA MET A 371 17.98 -11.46 -8.73
C MET A 371 17.13 -10.52 -9.56
N ASN A 372 17.41 -10.41 -10.85
CA ASN A 372 16.61 -9.64 -11.79
C ASN A 372 15.16 -10.13 -11.79
N ALA A 373 14.93 -11.42 -12.04
CA ALA A 373 13.59 -12.00 -12.08
C ALA A 373 12.82 -11.90 -10.75
N LYS A 374 13.54 -11.97 -9.61
CA LYS A 374 12.90 -11.97 -8.29
C LYS A 374 12.64 -10.58 -7.69
N VAL A 375 13.50 -9.61 -7.98
CA VAL A 375 13.49 -8.30 -7.31
C VAL A 375 13.41 -7.16 -8.32
N TRP A 376 14.35 -7.11 -9.27
CA TRP A 376 14.53 -5.91 -10.08
C TRP A 376 13.46 -5.76 -11.18
N ASP A 377 12.92 -6.87 -11.69
CA ASP A 377 11.87 -6.87 -12.72
C ASP A 377 10.48 -6.48 -12.17
N LEU A 378 10.34 -6.44 -10.84
CA LEU A 378 9.12 -5.99 -10.18
C LEU A 378 8.99 -4.46 -10.17
N PHE A 379 10.06 -3.73 -10.44
CA PHE A 379 10.02 -2.27 -10.56
C PHE A 379 9.49 -1.85 -11.94
N HIS A 380 8.67 -0.80 -11.99
CA HIS A 380 8.16 -0.25 -13.25
C HIS A 380 9.29 0.28 -14.17
N GLU A 381 10.36 0.85 -13.59
CA GLU A 381 11.54 1.34 -14.32
C GLU A 381 12.80 0.55 -13.94
N ALA A 382 12.78 -0.76 -14.17
CA ALA A 382 13.88 -1.67 -13.80
C ALA A 382 15.25 -1.20 -14.35
N ASP A 383 15.31 -0.77 -15.61
CA ASP A 383 16.57 -0.35 -16.25
C ASP A 383 17.19 0.89 -15.63
N ARG A 384 16.36 1.87 -15.24
CA ARG A 384 16.82 3.09 -14.56
C ARG A 384 17.42 2.75 -13.21
N VAL A 385 16.74 1.91 -12.43
CA VAL A 385 17.22 1.45 -11.12
C VAL A 385 18.52 0.66 -11.26
N ARG A 386 18.62 -0.24 -12.25
CA ARG A 386 19.84 -1.00 -12.53
C ARG A 386 21.03 -0.11 -12.89
N LYS A 387 20.80 0.93 -13.72
CA LYS A 387 21.84 1.89 -14.11
C LYS A 387 22.28 2.75 -12.93
N MET A 388 21.33 3.23 -12.14
CA MET A 388 21.59 3.99 -10.91
C MET A 388 22.40 3.14 -9.91
N LEU A 389 21.97 1.90 -9.65
CA LEU A 389 22.65 0.99 -8.74
C LEU A 389 24.07 0.67 -9.23
N GLY A 390 24.25 0.45 -10.54
CA GLY A 390 25.56 0.26 -11.15
C GLY A 390 26.50 1.45 -10.91
N GLY A 391 26.00 2.68 -11.06
CA GLY A 391 26.77 3.90 -10.76
C GLY A 391 27.10 4.03 -9.26
N LYS A 392 26.13 3.79 -8.38
CA LYS A 392 26.34 3.87 -6.92
C LYS A 392 27.30 2.81 -6.39
N ILE A 393 27.25 1.59 -6.90
CA ILE A 393 28.23 0.55 -6.55
C ILE A 393 29.64 0.97 -6.97
N GLN A 394 29.80 1.59 -8.15
CA GLN A 394 31.10 2.09 -8.60
C GLN A 394 31.64 3.20 -7.70
N GLU A 395 30.79 4.19 -7.36
CA GLU A 395 31.15 5.29 -6.45
C GLU A 395 31.57 4.75 -5.07
N GLU A 396 30.76 3.89 -4.46
CA GLU A 396 31.03 3.41 -3.10
C GLU A 396 32.14 2.36 -3.03
N SER A 397 32.34 1.54 -4.08
CA SER A 397 33.48 0.61 -4.15
C SER A 397 34.81 1.31 -4.38
N LEU A 398 34.80 2.54 -4.93
CA LEU A 398 36.01 3.36 -5.04
C LEU A 398 36.38 4.02 -3.70
N ARG A 399 35.38 4.29 -2.86
CA ARG A 399 35.54 4.86 -1.51
C ARG A 399 35.95 3.82 -0.47
N THR A 400 35.65 2.56 -0.74
CA THR A 400 36.05 1.39 0.06
C THR A 400 37.46 0.99 -0.34
#